data_AF-A0A960SZS3-F1
#
_entry.id   AF-A0A960SZS3-F1
#
_cell.length_a   1.000
_cell.length_b   1.000
_cell.length_c   1.000
_cell.angle_alpha   90.00
_cell.angle_beta   90.00
_cell.angle_gamma   90.00
#
_symmetry.space_group_name_H-M   'P 1'
#
loop_
_entity.id
_entity.type
_entity.pdbx_description
1 polymer ?
#
loop_
_entity_poly.entity_id
_entity_poly.type
_entity_poly.pdbx_seq_one_letter_code
_entity_poly.pdbx_strand_id
1 'polypeptide(L)'
;MSERTAAFCDRHPLFVAALYCVVVIGLGAWSPTLAVVAATALAAAAWRINGWRMAAGWMCCATFAVTVMTARERHRVAAGERLVAGAVGEARGQLTEDARQQGRYWSAPVRLKGGPCSGTKVWWEGSGEPPVAGALVTGKGGFEPLPVTRNPGEFDRGSWLRQRGIAAVFFAGRMPGTVEVPTATRLGATIRHGLRDRIIAGLEEPSKSADIIRAVVIGEKPRDGKELVESFRNSGTLHVFTVSGLHVALVATIGWLALSFAGVTRRRAVIVLVPLVFAYAWATGNEAPAVRSAWMTTVFLGAFVWRRRPDLLNSLGAVLLAALLWDGRLLFLPGVQLSYGVVAAIALAAGPASNCFAWMARPELYLPVELMSRWQLRWWRFRRRLAQSLGVSLAAAVGSAPLTAWHFGLFTPVSV
;
A
#
# COMPACT_ATOMS: atom_id res chain seq x y z
N MET A 1 -19.02 17.40 -24.38
CA MET A 1 -18.16 16.46 -23.60
C MET A 1 -16.71 16.94 -23.49
N SER A 2 -16.09 17.45 -24.56
CA SER A 2 -14.68 17.88 -24.58
C SER A 2 -14.28 18.88 -23.46
N GLU A 3 -15.08 19.93 -23.20
CA GLU A 3 -14.71 20.97 -22.21
C GLU A 3 -14.67 20.46 -20.75
N ARG A 4 -15.62 19.62 -20.34
CA ARG A 4 -15.63 19.04 -18.99
C ARG A 4 -14.43 18.14 -18.76
N THR A 5 -14.04 17.38 -19.80
CA THR A 5 -12.87 16.51 -19.76
C THR A 5 -11.57 17.33 -19.70
N ALA A 6 -11.46 18.39 -20.52
CA ALA A 6 -10.32 19.31 -20.49
C ALA A 6 -10.15 19.95 -19.11
N ALA A 7 -11.23 20.48 -18.54
CA ALA A 7 -11.22 21.09 -17.21
C ALA A 7 -10.84 20.09 -16.11
N PHE A 8 -11.27 18.82 -16.20
CA PHE A 8 -10.87 17.78 -15.26
C PHE A 8 -9.37 17.48 -15.38
N CYS A 9 -8.86 17.32 -16.60
CA CYS A 9 -7.44 17.05 -16.86
C CYS A 9 -6.54 18.20 -16.39
N ASP A 10 -6.93 19.45 -16.61
CA ASP A 10 -6.20 20.63 -16.16
C ASP A 10 -6.20 20.77 -14.64
N ARG A 11 -7.31 20.38 -13.99
CA ARG A 11 -7.42 20.38 -12.54
C ARG A 11 -6.60 19.26 -11.89
N HIS A 12 -6.52 18.09 -12.52
CA HIS A 12 -5.91 16.89 -11.95
C HIS A 12 -4.77 16.29 -12.80
N PRO A 13 -3.73 17.08 -13.16
CA PRO A 13 -2.74 16.64 -14.16
C PRO A 13 -1.86 15.50 -13.68
N LEU A 14 -1.58 15.40 -12.38
CA LEU A 14 -0.77 14.32 -11.81
C LEU A 14 -1.55 13.01 -11.72
N PHE A 15 -2.85 13.10 -11.46
CA PHE A 15 -3.75 11.94 -11.48
C PHE A 15 -3.87 11.37 -12.89
N VAL A 16 -4.06 12.23 -13.89
CA VAL A 16 -4.15 11.80 -15.29
C VAL A 16 -2.82 11.23 -15.79
N ALA A 17 -1.69 11.84 -15.42
CA ALA A 17 -0.36 11.29 -15.71
C ALA A 17 -0.18 9.87 -15.13
N ALA A 18 -0.60 9.67 -13.88
CA ALA A 18 -0.53 8.36 -13.24
C ALA A 18 -1.45 7.35 -13.95
N LEU A 19 -2.68 7.71 -14.30
CA LEU A 19 -3.60 6.85 -15.04
C LEU A 19 -3.06 6.46 -16.42
N TYR A 20 -2.46 7.42 -17.12
CA TYR A 20 -1.78 7.17 -18.39
C TYR A 20 -0.67 6.13 -18.19
N CYS A 21 0.19 6.29 -17.18
CA CYS A 21 1.25 5.32 -16.88
C CYS A 21 0.67 3.94 -16.53
N VAL A 22 -0.42 3.88 -15.77
CA VAL A 22 -1.12 2.63 -15.42
C VAL A 22 -1.55 1.88 -16.69
N VAL A 23 -2.20 2.56 -17.64
CA VAL A 23 -2.67 1.93 -18.88
C VAL A 23 -1.50 1.42 -19.72
N VAL A 24 -0.47 2.25 -19.92
CA VAL A 24 0.68 1.89 -20.74
C VAL A 24 1.50 0.75 -20.12
N ILE A 25 1.74 0.77 -18.80
CA ILE A 25 2.44 -0.32 -18.09
C ILE A 25 1.60 -1.59 -18.09
N GLY A 26 0.30 -1.47 -17.84
CA GLY A 26 -0.63 -2.60 -17.82
C GLY A 26 -0.67 -3.33 -19.16
N LEU A 27 -0.84 -2.60 -20.26
CA LEU A 27 -0.83 -3.16 -21.61
C LEU A 27 0.57 -3.65 -22.01
N GLY A 28 1.63 -2.97 -21.57
CA GLY A 28 3.01 -3.37 -21.83
C GLY A 28 3.45 -4.67 -21.15
N ALA A 29 2.78 -5.07 -20.07
CA ALA A 29 2.98 -6.38 -19.47
C ALA A 29 2.40 -7.51 -20.33
N TRP A 30 1.39 -7.22 -21.15
CA TRP A 30 0.79 -8.18 -22.09
C TRP A 30 1.57 -8.21 -23.41
N SER A 31 1.79 -7.05 -24.02
CA SER A 31 2.68 -6.92 -25.16
C SER A 31 3.31 -5.54 -25.28
N PRO A 32 4.59 -5.45 -25.66
CA PRO A 32 5.26 -4.16 -25.87
C PRO A 32 4.63 -3.35 -27.01
N THR A 33 4.07 -4.02 -28.02
CA THR A 33 3.37 -3.36 -29.13
C THR A 33 2.10 -2.66 -28.67
N LEU A 34 1.29 -3.31 -27.81
CA LEU A 34 0.09 -2.68 -27.23
C LEU A 34 0.44 -1.48 -26.37
N ALA A 35 1.57 -1.51 -25.63
CA ALA A 35 2.04 -0.35 -24.88
C ALA A 35 2.30 0.87 -25.76
N VAL A 36 2.99 0.65 -26.89
CA VAL A 36 3.33 1.73 -27.83
C VAL A 36 2.07 2.29 -28.47
N VAL A 37 1.16 1.42 -28.93
CA VAL A 37 -0.13 1.84 -29.52
C VAL A 37 -0.98 2.62 -28.52
N ALA A 38 -1.06 2.16 -27.27
CA ALA A 38 -1.81 2.87 -26.23
C ALA A 38 -1.18 4.21 -25.88
N ALA A 39 0.15 4.27 -25.77
CA ALA A 39 0.86 5.52 -25.49
C ALA A 39 0.62 6.55 -26.60
N THR A 40 0.76 6.17 -27.87
CA THR A 40 0.54 7.10 -28.99
C THR A 40 -0.90 7.55 -29.09
N ALA A 41 -1.87 6.64 -28.93
CA ALA A 41 -3.29 6.97 -28.94
C ALA A 41 -3.67 7.93 -27.80
N LEU A 42 -3.22 7.65 -26.57
CA LEU A 42 -3.47 8.53 -25.42
C LEU A 42 -2.76 9.87 -25.55
N ALA A 43 -1.56 9.92 -26.14
CA ALA A 43 -0.83 11.17 -26.39
C ALA A 43 -1.54 12.04 -27.43
N ALA A 44 -2.08 11.44 -28.50
CA ALA A 44 -2.87 12.14 -29.50
C ALA A 44 -4.17 12.71 -28.90
N ALA A 45 -4.86 11.92 -28.06
CA ALA A 45 -6.04 12.38 -27.34
C ALA A 45 -5.70 13.53 -26.37
N ALA A 46 -4.61 13.40 -25.61
CA ALA A 46 -4.14 14.44 -24.69
C ALA A 46 -3.77 15.73 -25.42
N TRP A 47 -3.11 15.64 -26.58
CA TRP A 47 -2.74 16.80 -27.38
C TRP A 47 -4.00 17.55 -27.84
N ARG A 48 -5.03 16.83 -28.30
CA ARG A 48 -6.28 17.42 -28.75
C ARG A 48 -7.07 18.13 -27.63
N ILE A 49 -6.93 17.70 -26.38
CA ILE A 49 -7.72 18.20 -25.25
C ILE A 49 -6.97 19.27 -24.42
N ASN A 50 -5.69 19.04 -24.12
CA ASN A 50 -4.91 19.84 -23.16
C ASN A 50 -3.66 20.51 -23.79
N GLY A 51 -3.46 20.35 -25.10
CA GLY A 51 -2.30 20.88 -25.82
C GLY A 51 -1.05 20.01 -25.74
N TRP A 52 -0.06 20.34 -26.58
CA TRP A 52 1.11 19.49 -26.82
C TRP A 52 2.02 19.31 -25.59
N ARG A 53 2.10 20.32 -24.71
CA ARG A 53 2.98 20.30 -23.53
C ARG A 53 2.57 19.22 -22.53
N MET A 54 1.28 19.10 -22.25
CA MET A 54 0.77 18.09 -21.30
C MET A 54 0.89 16.69 -21.90
N ALA A 55 0.53 16.54 -23.17
CA ALA A 55 0.69 15.28 -23.90
C ALA A 55 2.13 14.79 -23.89
N ALA A 56 3.10 15.67 -24.19
CA ALA A 56 4.52 15.36 -24.13
C ALA A 56 4.96 14.97 -22.72
N GLY A 57 4.53 15.71 -21.69
CA GLY A 57 4.85 15.39 -20.28
C GLY A 57 4.35 14.01 -19.85
N TRP A 58 3.10 13.66 -20.15
CA TRP A 58 2.52 12.36 -19.82
C TRP A 58 3.19 11.22 -20.58
N MET A 59 3.45 11.42 -21.88
CA MET A 59 4.17 10.45 -22.71
C MET A 59 5.59 10.21 -22.18
N CYS A 60 6.35 11.27 -21.87
CA CYS A 60 7.68 11.15 -21.28
C CYS A 60 7.67 10.37 -19.96
N CYS A 61 6.70 10.64 -19.07
CA CYS A 61 6.57 9.91 -17.82
C CYS A 61 6.32 8.41 -18.04
N ALA A 62 5.42 8.07 -18.97
CA ALA A 62 5.07 6.69 -19.25
C ALA A 62 6.20 5.92 -19.93
N THR A 63 6.85 6.52 -20.93
CA THR A 63 8.02 5.94 -21.59
C THR A 63 9.14 5.73 -20.58
N PHE A 64 9.39 6.69 -19.69
CA PHE A 64 10.36 6.53 -18.61
C PHE A 64 9.98 5.39 -17.67
N ALA A 65 8.72 5.31 -17.22
CA ALA A 65 8.29 4.24 -16.32
C ALA A 65 8.44 2.85 -16.96
N VAL A 66 8.08 2.68 -18.24
CA VAL A 66 8.23 1.42 -18.98
C VAL A 66 9.69 1.06 -19.19
N THR A 67 10.53 2.02 -19.59
CA THR A 67 11.97 1.78 -19.79
C THR A 67 12.67 1.41 -18.49
N VAL A 68 12.38 2.10 -17.38
CA VAL A 68 12.91 1.75 -16.05
C VAL A 68 12.42 0.37 -15.62
N MET A 69 11.13 0.05 -15.81
CA MET A 69 10.58 -1.27 -15.46
C MET A 69 11.28 -2.38 -16.25
N THR A 70 11.36 -2.25 -17.57
CA THR A 70 11.97 -3.24 -18.46
C THR A 70 13.47 -3.41 -18.21
N ALA A 71 14.20 -2.32 -17.99
CA ALA A 71 15.63 -2.37 -17.64
C ALA A 71 15.84 -3.08 -16.29
N ARG A 72 15.07 -2.72 -15.26
CA ARG A 72 15.16 -3.38 -13.94
C ARG A 72 14.73 -4.84 -13.99
N GLU A 73 13.78 -5.20 -14.84
CA GLU A 73 13.36 -6.58 -15.05
C GLU A 73 14.49 -7.40 -15.68
N ARG A 74 15.09 -6.92 -16.78
CA ARG A 74 16.23 -7.57 -17.43
C ARG A 74 17.41 -7.76 -16.48
N HIS A 75 17.76 -6.73 -15.70
CA HIS A 75 18.82 -6.84 -14.69
C HIS A 75 18.54 -7.90 -13.63
N ARG A 76 17.28 -8.04 -13.18
CA ARG A 76 16.91 -9.03 -12.17
C ARG A 76 16.88 -10.45 -12.71
N VAL A 77 16.35 -10.65 -13.92
CA VAL A 77 16.36 -11.96 -14.59
C VAL A 77 17.79 -12.42 -14.79
N ALA A 78 18.67 -11.56 -15.34
CA ALA A 78 20.08 -11.87 -15.49
C ALA A 78 20.79 -12.14 -14.16
N ALA A 79 20.45 -11.41 -13.09
CA ALA A 79 20.98 -11.67 -11.75
C ALA A 79 20.50 -13.00 -11.18
N GLY A 80 19.23 -13.37 -11.41
CA GLY A 80 18.64 -14.64 -11.01
C GLY A 80 19.30 -15.81 -11.73
N GLU A 81 19.48 -15.73 -13.05
CA GLU A 81 20.18 -16.74 -13.86
C GLU A 81 21.61 -16.96 -13.37
N ARG A 82 22.36 -15.88 -13.08
CA ARG A 82 23.72 -15.99 -12.51
C ARG A 82 23.74 -16.59 -11.11
N LEU A 83 22.74 -16.30 -10.28
CA LEU A 83 22.62 -16.85 -8.94
C LEU A 83 22.34 -18.34 -8.98
N VAL A 84 21.40 -18.78 -9.84
CA VAL A 84 21.05 -20.18 -10.03
C VAL A 84 22.17 -20.98 -10.70
N ALA A 85 22.91 -20.37 -11.64
CA ALA A 85 24.08 -20.98 -12.25
C ALA A 85 25.30 -21.04 -11.30
N GLY A 86 25.29 -20.27 -10.20
CA GLY A 86 26.32 -20.31 -9.18
C GLY A 86 26.27 -21.61 -8.37
N ALA A 87 27.44 -22.13 -7.99
CA ALA A 87 27.53 -23.30 -7.13
C ALA A 87 26.89 -23.04 -5.74
N VAL A 88 26.37 -24.11 -5.12
CA VAL A 88 25.90 -24.14 -3.73
C VAL A 88 26.99 -23.56 -2.83
N GLY A 89 26.66 -22.53 -2.06
CA GLY A 89 27.66 -21.73 -1.36
C GLY A 89 27.11 -20.96 -0.18
N GLU A 90 28.00 -20.26 0.50
CA GLU A 90 27.64 -19.36 1.59
C GLU A 90 27.13 -18.04 1.03
N ALA A 91 25.90 -17.69 1.37
CA ALA A 91 25.33 -16.39 1.08
C ALA A 91 25.25 -15.57 2.36
N ARG A 92 25.47 -14.26 2.22
CA ARG A 92 25.20 -13.27 3.27
C ARG A 92 24.22 -12.25 2.73
N GLY A 93 23.31 -11.79 3.57
CA GLY A 93 22.37 -10.76 3.18
C GLY A 93 21.70 -10.09 4.36
N GLN A 94 21.02 -8.99 4.08
CA GLN A 94 20.28 -8.22 5.07
C GLN A 94 18.78 -8.36 4.82
N LEU A 95 18.02 -8.73 5.86
CA LEU A 95 16.56 -8.81 5.76
C LEU A 95 15.97 -7.43 5.46
N THR A 96 15.00 -7.38 4.55
CA THR A 96 14.27 -6.14 4.25
C THR A 96 12.91 -6.05 4.94
N GLU A 97 12.36 -7.18 5.38
CA GLU A 97 11.08 -7.30 6.09
C GLU A 97 11.25 -8.31 7.23
N ASP A 98 10.36 -8.28 8.23
CA ASP A 98 10.36 -9.25 9.32
C ASP A 98 10.12 -10.67 8.78
N ALA A 99 10.87 -11.64 9.31
CA ALA A 99 10.74 -13.01 8.84
C ALA A 99 9.39 -13.60 9.26
N ARG A 100 8.72 -14.25 8.30
CA ARG A 100 7.46 -14.95 8.54
C ARG A 100 7.75 -16.40 8.87
N GLN A 101 7.41 -16.79 10.10
CA GLN A 101 7.53 -18.17 10.56
C GLN A 101 6.39 -19.02 10.01
N GLN A 102 6.74 -20.17 9.43
CA GLN A 102 5.84 -21.22 8.98
C GLN A 102 6.33 -22.55 9.56
N GLY A 103 5.80 -22.92 10.72
CA GLY A 103 6.27 -24.09 11.47
C GLY A 103 7.72 -23.92 11.92
N ARG A 104 8.60 -24.82 11.47
CA ARG A 104 10.05 -24.81 11.82
C ARG A 104 10.90 -23.95 10.88
N TYR A 105 10.32 -23.46 9.80
CA TYR A 105 11.01 -22.62 8.82
C TYR A 105 10.53 -21.19 8.94
N TRP A 106 11.39 -20.25 8.55
CA TRP A 106 11.02 -18.86 8.36
C TRP A 106 11.39 -18.44 6.94
N SER A 107 10.64 -17.48 6.43
CA SER A 107 10.87 -16.94 5.10
C SER A 107 10.85 -15.42 5.11
N ALA A 108 11.79 -14.81 4.41
CA ALA A 108 11.91 -13.35 4.35
C ALA A 108 12.58 -12.89 3.04
N PRO A 109 12.22 -11.72 2.52
CA PRO A 109 13.01 -11.08 1.48
C PRO A 109 14.35 -10.59 2.07
N VAL A 110 15.45 -11.01 1.45
CA VAL A 110 16.82 -10.70 1.86
C VAL A 110 17.54 -10.01 0.70
N ARG A 111 18.24 -8.91 1.00
CA ARG A 111 19.15 -8.25 0.05
C ARG A 111 20.55 -8.81 0.23
N LEU A 112 21.09 -9.45 -0.81
CA LEU A 112 22.43 -10.04 -0.76
C LEU A 112 23.49 -8.95 -0.48
N LYS A 113 24.46 -9.32 0.37
CA LYS A 113 25.61 -8.50 0.77
C LYS A 113 26.87 -9.29 0.42
N GLY A 114 27.54 -8.88 -0.64
CA GLY A 114 28.72 -9.57 -1.18
C GLY A 114 28.38 -10.58 -2.28
N GLY A 115 29.42 -11.08 -2.95
CA GLY A 115 29.29 -11.99 -4.10
C GLY A 115 28.90 -11.30 -5.43
N PRO A 116 28.78 -12.09 -6.51
CA PRO A 116 28.62 -11.59 -7.89
C PRO A 116 27.30 -10.84 -8.15
N CYS A 117 26.30 -10.99 -7.28
CA CYS A 117 24.98 -10.36 -7.39
C CYS A 117 24.62 -9.51 -6.16
N SER A 118 25.62 -8.90 -5.51
CA SER A 118 25.43 -8.02 -4.35
C SER A 118 24.36 -6.94 -4.61
N GLY A 119 23.47 -6.73 -3.64
CA GLY A 119 22.35 -5.80 -3.76
C GLY A 119 21.08 -6.39 -4.40
N THR A 120 21.15 -7.59 -4.99
CA THR A 120 19.98 -8.32 -5.50
C THR A 120 19.09 -8.79 -4.35
N LYS A 121 17.77 -8.70 -4.52
CA LYS A 121 16.80 -9.25 -3.57
C LYS A 121 16.53 -10.72 -3.90
N VAL A 122 16.59 -11.57 -2.89
CA VAL A 122 16.28 -13.00 -2.95
C VAL A 122 15.26 -13.35 -1.89
N TRP A 123 14.46 -14.39 -2.14
CA TRP A 123 13.56 -14.94 -1.13
C TRP A 123 14.35 -15.95 -0.32
N TRP A 124 14.57 -15.68 0.96
CA TRP A 124 15.36 -16.56 1.81
C TRP A 124 14.45 -17.46 2.62
N GLU A 125 14.70 -18.77 2.55
CA GLU A 125 14.05 -19.76 3.41
C GLU A 125 15.10 -20.38 4.33
N GLY A 126 14.90 -20.22 5.64
CA GLY A 126 15.80 -20.70 6.67
C GLY A 126 15.05 -21.44 7.78
N SER A 127 15.79 -22.07 8.68
CA SER A 127 15.25 -22.71 9.88
C SER A 127 15.76 -22.02 11.15
N GLY A 128 15.02 -22.14 12.25
CA GLY A 128 15.37 -21.52 13.54
C GLY A 128 14.48 -20.35 13.92
N GLU A 129 14.98 -19.50 14.82
CA GLU A 129 14.25 -18.32 15.30
C GLU A 129 14.12 -17.27 14.20
N PRO A 130 12.92 -16.72 13.93
CA PRO A 130 12.70 -15.79 12.85
C PRO A 130 13.46 -14.46 13.08
N PRO A 131 14.40 -14.09 12.19
CA PRO A 131 15.11 -12.82 12.33
C PRO A 131 14.22 -11.62 12.01
N VAL A 132 14.57 -10.47 12.60
CA VAL A 132 13.86 -9.19 12.43
C VAL A 132 14.38 -8.43 11.21
N ALA A 133 13.54 -7.59 10.60
CA ALA A 133 13.89 -6.73 9.47
C ALA A 133 15.18 -5.94 9.75
N GLY A 134 16.15 -5.97 8.85
CA GLY A 134 17.43 -5.29 8.99
C GLY A 134 18.55 -6.15 9.58
N ALA A 135 18.23 -7.32 10.13
CA ALA A 135 19.24 -8.29 10.56
C ALA A 135 20.08 -8.80 9.37
N LEU A 136 21.37 -9.02 9.62
CA LEU A 136 22.27 -9.71 8.70
C LEU A 136 22.17 -11.20 8.97
N VAL A 137 21.88 -11.95 7.92
CA VAL A 137 21.83 -13.42 7.94
C VAL A 137 22.93 -13.98 7.04
N THR A 138 23.49 -15.08 7.51
CA THR A 138 24.47 -15.91 6.80
C THR A 138 23.94 -17.33 6.75
N GLY A 139 24.08 -17.99 5.61
CA GLY A 139 23.69 -19.39 5.47
C GLY A 139 24.29 -20.04 4.24
N LYS A 140 24.51 -21.35 4.32
CA LYS A 140 24.99 -22.16 3.21
C LYS A 140 23.81 -22.84 2.53
N GLY A 141 23.76 -22.77 1.21
CA GLY A 141 22.57 -23.17 0.47
C GLY A 141 22.71 -23.00 -1.03
N GLY A 142 21.62 -23.32 -1.73
CA GLY A 142 21.50 -23.17 -3.18
C GLY A 142 20.49 -22.09 -3.56
N PHE A 143 20.71 -21.47 -4.72
CA PHE A 143 19.71 -20.62 -5.36
C PHE A 143 18.89 -21.44 -6.34
N GLU A 144 17.58 -21.36 -6.22
CA GLU A 144 16.62 -21.95 -7.13
C GLU A 144 15.89 -20.86 -7.93
N PRO A 145 15.47 -21.17 -9.17
CA PRO A 145 14.63 -20.27 -9.93
C PRO A 145 13.29 -20.04 -9.21
N LEU A 146 12.60 -18.98 -9.61
CA LEU A 146 11.26 -18.71 -9.08
C LEU A 146 10.32 -19.90 -9.40
N PRO A 147 9.48 -20.32 -8.43
CA PRO A 147 8.60 -21.47 -8.62
C PRO A 147 7.59 -21.20 -9.72
N VAL A 148 7.38 -22.18 -10.59
CA VAL A 148 6.36 -22.13 -11.66
C VAL A 148 5.07 -22.73 -11.13
N THR A 149 3.92 -22.15 -11.51
CA THR A 149 2.61 -22.74 -11.25
C THR A 149 2.47 -24.09 -11.93
N ARG A 150 2.02 -25.08 -11.17
CA ARG A 150 1.79 -26.46 -11.60
C ARG A 150 0.30 -26.78 -11.71
N ASN A 151 -0.55 -26.14 -10.91
CA ASN A 151 -2.00 -26.38 -10.92
C ASN A 151 -2.78 -25.15 -11.41
N PRO A 152 -3.71 -25.30 -12.36
CA PRO A 152 -4.65 -24.25 -12.72
C PRO A 152 -5.48 -23.79 -11.50
N GLY A 153 -5.53 -22.47 -11.26
CA GLY A 153 -6.27 -21.88 -10.14
C GLY A 153 -5.50 -21.78 -8.82
N GLU A 154 -4.28 -22.29 -8.73
CA GLU A 154 -3.44 -22.09 -7.55
C GLU A 154 -2.80 -20.70 -7.51
N PHE A 155 -2.39 -20.27 -6.31
CA PHE A 155 -1.71 -18.99 -6.14
C PHE A 155 -0.36 -18.99 -6.86
N ASP A 156 -0.19 -18.09 -7.83
CA ASP A 156 1.07 -17.93 -8.56
C ASP A 156 2.14 -17.25 -7.69
N ARG A 157 2.83 -18.08 -6.91
CA ARG A 157 3.92 -17.67 -6.04
C ARG A 157 5.09 -17.08 -6.83
N GLY A 158 5.40 -17.62 -8.02
CA GLY A 158 6.50 -17.14 -8.86
C GLY A 158 6.26 -15.70 -9.32
N SER A 159 5.10 -15.43 -9.89
CA SER A 159 4.68 -14.08 -10.30
C SER A 159 4.63 -13.12 -9.11
N TRP A 160 4.12 -13.55 -7.96
CA TRP A 160 4.09 -12.72 -6.76
C TRP A 160 5.49 -12.32 -6.28
N LEU A 161 6.44 -13.28 -6.23
CA LEU A 161 7.84 -13.00 -5.88
C LEU A 161 8.50 -12.08 -6.90
N ARG A 162 8.25 -12.31 -8.20
CA ARG A 162 8.76 -11.47 -9.29
C ARG A 162 8.28 -10.03 -9.18
N GLN A 163 6.99 -9.82 -8.87
CA GLN A 163 6.42 -8.49 -8.64
C GLN A 163 7.02 -7.79 -7.42
N ARG A 164 7.41 -8.53 -6.37
CA ARG A 164 8.18 -8.02 -5.22
C ARG A 164 9.66 -7.73 -5.55
N GLY A 165 10.08 -8.05 -6.75
CA GLY A 165 11.43 -7.80 -7.25
C GLY A 165 12.47 -8.79 -6.76
N ILE A 166 12.03 -10.01 -6.46
CA ILE A 166 12.89 -11.10 -6.05
C ILE A 166 13.42 -11.80 -7.31
N ALA A 167 14.74 -12.01 -7.35
CA ALA A 167 15.41 -12.61 -8.50
C ALA A 167 15.47 -14.14 -8.43
N ALA A 168 15.62 -14.70 -7.22
CA ALA A 168 15.75 -16.13 -6.98
C ALA A 168 15.29 -16.49 -5.56
N VAL A 169 15.03 -17.78 -5.32
CA VAL A 169 14.79 -18.34 -3.98
C VAL A 169 16.11 -18.92 -3.47
N PHE A 170 16.48 -18.62 -2.23
CA PHE A 170 17.64 -19.20 -1.56
C PHE A 170 17.17 -20.13 -0.45
N PHE A 171 17.51 -21.41 -0.58
CA PHE A 171 17.26 -22.42 0.44
C PHE A 171 18.51 -22.60 1.29
N ALA A 172 18.49 -22.06 2.51
CA ALA A 172 19.56 -22.31 3.46
C ALA A 172 19.39 -23.72 4.04
N GLY A 173 20.41 -24.56 3.88
CA GLY A 173 20.49 -25.85 4.58
C GLY A 173 20.51 -25.65 6.10
N ARG A 174 20.27 -26.72 6.88
CA ARG A 174 20.37 -26.70 8.35
C ARG A 174 21.78 -26.31 8.79
N MET A 175 22.04 -25.02 8.93
CA MET A 175 23.11 -24.48 9.77
C MET A 175 22.53 -23.35 10.62
N PRO A 176 22.95 -23.22 11.89
CA PRO A 176 22.60 -22.08 12.72
C PRO A 176 23.22 -20.83 12.09
N GLY A 177 22.41 -20.06 11.36
CA GLY A 177 22.83 -18.80 10.79
C GLY A 177 23.10 -17.81 11.92
N THR A 178 24.27 -17.17 11.92
CA THR A 178 24.55 -16.04 12.80
C THR A 178 23.67 -14.86 12.38
N VAL A 179 22.77 -14.45 13.26
CA VAL A 179 21.90 -13.28 13.10
C VAL A 179 22.57 -12.09 13.77
N GLU A 180 23.20 -11.21 13.00
CA GLU A 180 23.70 -9.94 13.52
C GLU A 180 22.64 -8.86 13.34
N VAL A 181 22.09 -8.34 14.45
CA VAL A 181 21.06 -7.29 14.43
C VAL A 181 21.71 -5.92 14.67
N PRO A 182 21.66 -4.98 13.70
CA PRO A 182 22.17 -3.62 13.88
C PRO A 182 21.49 -2.88 15.05
N THR A 183 22.20 -1.97 15.72
CA THR A 183 21.73 -1.28 16.93
C THR A 183 20.43 -0.50 16.74
N ALA A 184 20.27 0.21 15.61
CA ALA A 184 19.05 0.95 15.30
C ALA A 184 17.84 0.03 15.07
N THR A 185 18.08 -1.13 14.45
CA THR A 185 17.06 -2.18 14.27
C THR A 185 16.67 -2.79 15.61
N ARG A 186 17.65 -3.03 16.48
CA ARG A 186 17.41 -3.52 17.85
C ARG A 186 16.56 -2.55 18.64
N LEU A 187 16.87 -1.25 18.60
CA LEU A 187 16.05 -0.20 19.22
C LEU A 187 14.60 -0.22 18.72
N GLY A 188 14.39 -0.29 17.39
CA GLY A 188 13.04 -0.40 16.82
C GLY A 188 12.29 -1.65 17.28
N ALA A 189 12.97 -2.81 17.30
CA ALA A 189 12.41 -4.06 17.80
C ALA A 189 12.08 -3.98 19.31
N THR A 190 12.99 -3.44 20.13
CA THR A 190 12.79 -3.28 21.57
C THR A 190 11.65 -2.32 21.90
N ILE A 191 11.52 -1.20 21.18
CA ILE A 191 10.38 -0.29 21.33
C ILE A 191 9.09 -1.02 20.93
N ARG A 192 9.09 -1.78 19.83
CA ARG A 192 7.93 -2.55 19.35
C ARG A 192 7.50 -3.61 20.38
N HIS A 193 8.46 -4.36 20.92
CA HIS A 193 8.22 -5.35 21.98
C HIS A 193 7.79 -4.69 23.30
N GLY A 194 8.38 -3.57 23.69
CA GLY A 194 7.97 -2.85 24.91
C GLY A 194 6.58 -2.21 24.80
N LEU A 195 6.21 -1.69 23.63
CA LEU A 195 4.84 -1.20 23.36
C LEU A 195 3.85 -2.36 23.39
N ARG A 196 4.24 -3.50 22.81
CA ARG A 196 3.47 -4.75 22.79
C ARG A 196 3.18 -5.22 24.21
N ASP A 197 4.20 -5.38 25.04
CA ASP A 197 4.05 -5.86 26.41
C ASP A 197 3.18 -4.91 27.25
N ARG A 198 3.24 -3.60 26.99
CA ARG A 198 2.39 -2.59 27.65
C ARG A 198 0.94 -2.57 27.17
N ILE A 199 0.68 -2.84 25.89
CA ILE A 199 -0.69 -2.92 25.34
C ILE A 199 -1.43 -4.15 25.89
N ILE A 200 -0.69 -5.18 26.28
CA ILE A 200 -1.23 -6.46 26.77
C ILE A 200 -1.19 -6.53 28.29
N ALA A 201 -0.51 -5.60 28.96
CA ALA A 201 -0.47 -5.51 30.41
C ALA A 201 -1.90 -5.40 30.97
N GLY A 202 -2.40 -6.50 31.57
CA GLY A 202 -3.75 -6.61 32.11
C GLY A 202 -4.72 -7.50 31.30
N LEU A 203 -4.31 -8.06 30.16
CA LEU A 203 -5.06 -9.10 29.47
C LEU A 203 -4.61 -10.48 29.96
N GLU A 204 -5.56 -11.35 30.31
CA GLU A 204 -5.26 -12.75 30.65
C GLU A 204 -4.71 -13.48 29.41
N GLU A 205 -3.53 -14.07 29.54
CA GLU A 205 -2.99 -15.01 28.56
C GLU A 205 -3.24 -16.46 29.04
N PRO A 206 -3.71 -17.37 28.17
CA PRO A 206 -4.04 -17.21 26.76
C PRO A 206 -5.50 -16.79 26.52
N SER A 207 -5.74 -15.65 25.85
CA SER A 207 -7.09 -15.25 25.39
C SER A 207 -7.11 -14.87 23.92
N LYS A 208 -8.12 -15.37 23.18
CA LYS A 208 -8.36 -15.01 21.77
C LYS A 208 -8.50 -13.49 21.58
N SER A 209 -9.04 -12.80 22.58
CA SER A 209 -9.20 -11.34 22.59
C SER A 209 -7.85 -10.61 22.55
N ALA A 210 -6.86 -11.07 23.33
CA ALA A 210 -5.54 -10.46 23.33
C ALA A 210 -4.83 -10.62 21.97
N ASP A 211 -5.01 -11.76 21.32
CA ASP A 211 -4.45 -12.01 19.98
C ASP A 211 -5.11 -11.17 18.89
N ILE A 212 -6.43 -10.95 18.98
CA ILE A 212 -7.13 -10.00 18.09
C ILE A 212 -6.60 -8.58 18.31
N ILE A 213 -6.50 -8.13 19.56
CA ILE A 213 -6.02 -6.78 19.89
C ILE A 213 -4.58 -6.58 19.39
N ARG A 214 -3.70 -7.56 19.61
CA ARG A 214 -2.33 -7.57 19.06
C ARG A 214 -2.33 -7.42 17.54
N ALA A 215 -3.17 -8.19 16.86
CA ALA A 215 -3.25 -8.17 15.41
C ALA A 215 -3.83 -6.87 14.84
N VAL A 216 -4.80 -6.25 15.50
CA VAL A 216 -5.42 -5.00 15.03
C VAL A 216 -4.56 -3.78 15.35
N VAL A 217 -4.05 -3.68 16.58
CA VAL A 217 -3.32 -2.48 17.04
C VAL A 217 -1.87 -2.47 16.56
N ILE A 218 -1.21 -3.63 16.59
CA ILE A 218 0.23 -3.75 16.32
C ILE A 218 0.49 -4.36 14.93
N GLY A 219 -0.52 -5.02 14.33
CA GLY A 219 -0.36 -5.74 13.06
C GLY A 219 0.24 -7.14 13.22
N GLU A 220 0.36 -7.65 14.45
CA GLU A 220 0.97 -8.94 14.71
C GLU A 220 -0.01 -10.09 14.39
N LYS A 221 0.34 -10.95 13.44
CA LYS A 221 -0.53 -12.08 13.10
C LYS A 221 -0.56 -13.11 14.24
N PRO A 222 -1.75 -13.59 14.64
CA PRO A 222 -1.87 -14.60 15.69
C PRO A 222 -1.09 -15.87 15.32
N ARG A 223 -0.33 -16.43 16.27
CA ARG A 223 0.49 -17.65 16.05
C ARG A 223 -0.36 -18.88 15.69
N ASP A 224 -1.56 -19.01 16.27
CA ASP A 224 -2.46 -20.16 16.07
C ASP A 224 -3.82 -19.79 15.44
N GLY A 225 -3.98 -18.55 14.97
CA GLY A 225 -5.29 -18.01 14.56
C GLY A 225 -5.73 -18.36 13.14
N LYS A 226 -5.41 -19.54 12.57
CA LYS A 226 -5.86 -19.89 11.21
C LYS A 226 -7.38 -19.79 11.05
N GLU A 227 -8.11 -20.33 12.01
CA GLU A 227 -9.58 -20.28 12.07
C GLU A 227 -10.11 -18.84 12.23
N LEU A 228 -9.41 -18.02 13.03
CA LEU A 228 -9.73 -16.60 13.22
C LEU A 228 -9.49 -15.80 11.92
N VAL A 229 -8.33 -15.99 11.27
CA VAL A 229 -7.99 -15.34 10.00
C VAL A 229 -8.97 -15.76 8.91
N GLU A 230 -9.40 -17.02 8.89
CA GLU A 230 -10.37 -17.54 7.94
C GLU A 230 -11.78 -16.97 8.17
N SER A 231 -12.21 -16.83 9.42
CA SER A 231 -13.48 -16.18 9.77
C SER A 231 -13.52 -14.73 9.27
N PHE A 232 -12.45 -13.96 9.51
CA PHE A 232 -12.33 -12.58 8.99
C PHE A 232 -12.16 -12.51 7.47
N ARG A 233 -11.66 -13.58 6.85
CA ARG A 233 -11.58 -13.71 5.38
C ARG A 233 -12.96 -13.84 4.79
N ASN A 234 -13.78 -14.70 5.38
CA ASN A 234 -15.13 -14.98 4.93
C ASN A 234 -16.07 -13.79 5.17
N SER A 235 -15.86 -13.00 6.23
CA SER A 235 -16.59 -11.75 6.47
C SER A 235 -16.08 -10.55 5.64
N GLY A 236 -14.98 -10.69 4.91
CA GLY A 236 -14.36 -9.59 4.15
C GLY A 236 -13.61 -8.56 5.02
N THR A 237 -13.45 -8.82 6.32
CA THR A 237 -12.82 -7.90 7.29
C THR A 237 -11.35 -8.20 7.56
N LEU A 238 -10.71 -9.07 6.78
CA LEU A 238 -9.27 -9.35 6.87
C LEU A 238 -8.37 -8.12 6.90
N HIS A 239 -8.80 -7.03 6.25
CA HIS A 239 -8.05 -5.79 6.20
C HIS A 239 -7.86 -5.14 7.59
N VAL A 240 -8.67 -5.52 8.58
CA VAL A 240 -8.58 -5.08 9.98
C VAL A 240 -7.34 -5.63 10.68
N PHE A 241 -6.81 -6.79 10.24
CA PHE A 241 -5.58 -7.39 10.79
C PHE A 241 -4.27 -6.80 10.24
N THR A 242 -4.37 -5.79 9.40
CA THR A 242 -3.20 -5.06 8.91
C THR A 242 -3.32 -3.62 9.32
N VAL A 243 -2.21 -3.00 9.72
CA VAL A 243 -2.20 -1.55 9.98
C VAL A 243 -2.60 -0.82 8.69
N SER A 244 -3.85 -0.40 8.67
CA SER A 244 -4.49 0.18 7.50
C SER A 244 -4.15 1.65 7.35
N GLY A 245 -4.39 2.20 6.15
CA GLY A 245 -4.23 3.63 5.91
C GLY A 245 -5.11 4.52 6.79
N LEU A 246 -6.21 3.99 7.32
CA LEU A 246 -7.07 4.69 8.26
C LEU A 246 -6.34 4.99 9.57
N HIS A 247 -5.54 4.06 10.08
CA HIS A 247 -4.77 4.28 11.31
C HIS A 247 -3.75 5.41 11.14
N VAL A 248 -3.06 5.41 10.00
CA VAL A 248 -2.12 6.49 9.64
C VAL A 248 -2.83 7.84 9.53
N ALA A 249 -4.00 7.87 8.88
CA ALA A 249 -4.83 9.07 8.78
C ALA A 249 -5.36 9.55 10.14
N LEU A 250 -5.71 8.62 11.03
CA LEU A 250 -6.16 8.93 12.39
C LEU A 250 -5.03 9.58 13.20
N VAL A 251 -3.83 9.01 13.19
CA VAL A 251 -2.64 9.59 13.85
C VAL A 251 -2.36 11.00 13.29
N ALA A 252 -2.40 11.16 11.97
CA ALA A 252 -2.20 12.48 11.35
C ALA A 252 -3.30 13.49 11.76
N THR A 253 -4.55 13.05 11.86
CA THR A 253 -5.70 13.91 12.21
C THR A 253 -5.66 14.33 13.67
N ILE A 254 -5.38 13.40 14.59
CA ILE A 254 -5.24 13.69 16.03
C ILE A 254 -4.07 14.65 16.25
N GLY A 255 -2.91 14.36 15.64
CA GLY A 255 -1.75 15.24 15.72
C GLY A 255 -2.04 16.63 15.16
N TRP A 256 -2.73 16.71 14.01
CA TRP A 256 -3.15 17.97 13.41
C TRP A 256 -4.06 18.78 14.35
N LEU A 257 -5.04 18.12 14.96
CA LEU A 257 -5.99 18.76 15.86
C LEU A 257 -5.29 19.27 17.13
N ALA A 258 -4.41 18.47 17.73
CA ALA A 258 -3.61 18.86 18.90
C ALA A 258 -2.73 20.09 18.61
N LEU A 259 -2.02 20.08 17.47
CA LEU A 259 -1.18 21.21 17.05
C LEU A 259 -2.02 22.46 16.72
N SER A 260 -3.22 22.26 16.15
CA SER A 260 -4.15 23.36 15.87
C SER A 260 -4.67 23.99 17.17
N PHE A 261 -5.02 23.18 18.17
CA PHE A 261 -5.42 23.68 19.49
C PHE A 261 -4.28 24.38 20.23
N ALA A 262 -3.04 23.95 20.02
CA ALA A 262 -1.85 24.62 20.53
C ALA A 262 -1.47 25.91 19.76
N GLY A 263 -2.28 26.35 18.79
CA GLY A 263 -2.04 27.58 18.02
C GLY A 263 -0.90 27.48 17.00
N VAL A 264 -0.43 26.27 16.67
CA VAL A 264 0.68 26.06 15.73
C VAL A 264 0.21 26.36 14.30
N THR A 265 0.96 27.20 13.59
CA THR A 265 0.66 27.50 12.17
C THR A 265 0.67 26.22 11.32
N ARG A 266 -0.21 26.15 10.31
CA ARG A 266 -0.34 24.98 9.42
C ARG A 266 1.00 24.49 8.86
N ARG A 267 1.91 25.40 8.47
CA ARG A 267 3.24 25.04 7.96
C ARG A 267 4.11 24.33 9.00
N ARG A 268 4.16 24.85 10.23
CA ARG A 268 4.91 24.22 11.32
C ARG A 268 4.29 22.89 11.72
N ALA A 269 2.96 22.79 11.67
CA ALA A 269 2.27 21.53 11.93
C ALA A 269 2.69 20.43 10.94
N VAL A 270 2.85 20.75 9.65
CA VAL A 270 3.35 19.78 8.64
C VAL A 270 4.76 19.28 8.97
N ILE A 271 5.66 20.18 9.40
CA ILE A 271 7.05 19.82 9.74
C ILE A 271 7.09 18.82 10.91
N VAL A 272 6.16 18.91 11.86
CA VAL A 272 6.05 17.97 12.99
C VAL A 272 5.32 16.68 12.58
N LEU A 273 4.27 16.79 11.78
CA LEU A 273 3.42 15.66 11.42
C LEU A 273 4.08 14.67 10.46
N VAL A 274 4.88 15.15 9.51
CA VAL A 274 5.55 14.26 8.55
C VAL A 274 6.45 13.25 9.29
N PRO A 275 7.40 13.67 10.15
CA PRO A 275 8.17 12.75 10.97
C PRO A 275 7.31 11.84 11.85
N LEU A 276 6.24 12.37 12.47
CA LEU A 276 5.34 11.59 13.32
C LEU A 276 4.69 10.42 12.57
N VAL A 277 4.20 10.69 11.35
CA VAL A 277 3.51 9.69 10.53
C VAL A 277 4.49 8.61 10.02
N PHE A 278 5.72 8.99 9.67
CA PHE A 278 6.77 8.02 9.33
C PHE A 278 7.26 7.23 10.55
N ALA A 279 7.37 7.87 11.71
CA ALA A 279 7.69 7.19 12.96
C ALA A 279 6.62 6.15 13.32
N TYR A 280 5.33 6.49 13.12
CA TYR A 280 4.23 5.54 13.28
C TYR A 280 4.36 4.35 12.32
N ALA A 281 4.57 4.60 11.02
CA ALA A 281 4.75 3.52 10.04
C ALA A 281 5.94 2.61 10.39
N TRP A 282 7.04 3.18 10.89
CA TRP A 282 8.20 2.42 11.34
C TRP A 282 7.91 1.61 12.62
N ALA A 283 7.16 2.18 13.57
CA ALA A 283 6.74 1.52 14.81
C ALA A 283 5.79 0.33 14.53
N THR A 284 4.97 0.40 13.46
CA THR A 284 4.04 -0.68 13.07
C THR A 284 4.63 -1.68 12.07
N GLY A 285 5.95 -1.87 12.07
CA GLY A 285 6.63 -2.91 11.27
C GLY A 285 6.95 -2.49 9.84
N ASN A 286 6.80 -1.21 9.48
CA ASN A 286 6.99 -0.70 8.12
C ASN A 286 6.12 -1.43 7.08
N GLU A 287 4.92 -1.84 7.51
CA GLU A 287 3.95 -2.53 6.67
C GLU A 287 3.63 -1.71 5.42
N ALA A 288 3.57 -2.39 4.27
CA ALA A 288 3.44 -1.73 2.98
C ALA A 288 2.23 -0.77 2.88
N PRO A 289 1.03 -1.09 3.41
CA PRO A 289 -0.09 -0.15 3.45
C PRO A 289 0.19 1.12 4.26
N ALA A 290 0.81 0.98 5.45
CA ALA A 290 1.11 2.11 6.33
C ALA A 290 2.10 3.09 5.67
N VAL A 291 3.15 2.57 5.03
CA VAL A 291 4.14 3.37 4.30
C VAL A 291 3.52 4.14 3.15
N ARG A 292 2.64 3.49 2.36
CA ARG A 292 1.92 4.16 1.27
C ARG A 292 1.06 5.30 1.80
N SER A 293 0.31 5.06 2.86
CA SER A 293 -0.52 6.09 3.49
C SER A 293 0.31 7.23 4.10
N ALA A 294 1.51 6.94 4.62
CA ALA A 294 2.44 7.97 5.09
C ALA A 294 2.90 8.88 3.94
N TRP A 295 3.24 8.32 2.78
CA TRP A 295 3.58 9.09 1.58
C TRP A 295 2.39 9.91 1.06
N MET A 296 1.20 9.31 0.97
CA MET A 296 -0.03 10.03 0.58
C MET A 296 -0.32 11.20 1.52
N THR A 297 -0.22 10.97 2.83
CA THR A 297 -0.42 12.00 3.86
C THR A 297 0.63 13.11 3.73
N THR A 298 1.89 12.76 3.47
CA THR A 298 2.98 13.72 3.30
C THR A 298 2.74 14.63 2.10
N VAL A 299 2.37 14.07 0.94
CA VAL A 299 2.06 14.88 -0.25
C VAL A 299 0.82 15.75 -0.03
N PHE A 300 -0.22 15.19 0.58
CA PHE A 300 -1.44 15.93 0.88
C PHE A 300 -1.18 17.11 1.84
N LEU A 301 -0.44 16.89 2.91
CA LEU A 301 -0.05 17.93 3.87
C LEU A 301 0.95 18.93 3.27
N GLY A 302 1.84 18.48 2.40
CA GLY A 302 2.81 19.31 1.69
C GLY A 302 2.16 20.44 0.90
N ALA A 303 0.94 20.25 0.39
CA ALA A 303 0.17 21.30 -0.28
C ALA A 303 0.03 22.58 0.57
N PHE A 304 -0.10 22.46 1.90
CA PHE A 304 -0.17 23.62 2.81
C PHE A 304 1.15 24.39 2.89
N VAL A 305 2.29 23.71 2.72
CA VAL A 305 3.61 24.36 2.68
C VAL A 305 3.72 25.26 1.46
N TRP A 306 3.34 24.74 0.29
CA TRP A 306 3.30 25.47 -0.98
C TRP A 306 2.11 26.42 -1.14
N ARG A 307 1.29 26.63 -0.10
CA ARG A 307 0.08 27.48 -0.14
C ARG A 307 -0.91 27.10 -1.24
N ARG A 308 -0.94 25.81 -1.61
CA ARG A 308 -1.91 25.25 -2.54
C ARG A 308 -3.05 24.59 -1.77
N ARG A 309 -4.23 24.55 -2.39
CA ARG A 309 -5.35 23.76 -1.85
C ARG A 309 -5.01 22.27 -2.00
N PRO A 310 -5.07 21.48 -0.92
CA PRO A 310 -4.82 20.05 -1.02
C PRO A 310 -5.91 19.41 -1.89
N ASP A 311 -5.49 18.59 -2.82
CA ASP A 311 -6.37 17.88 -3.76
C ASP A 311 -6.07 16.39 -3.64
N LEU A 312 -7.08 15.61 -3.28
CA LEU A 312 -6.94 14.19 -2.99
C LEU A 312 -6.50 13.41 -4.24
N LEU A 313 -7.06 13.71 -5.42
CA LEU A 313 -6.73 13.03 -6.67
C LEU A 313 -5.31 13.34 -7.12
N ASN A 314 -4.89 14.61 -7.05
CA ASN A 314 -3.50 14.97 -7.39
C ASN A 314 -2.50 14.41 -6.39
N SER A 315 -2.83 14.36 -5.09
CA SER A 315 -1.96 13.76 -4.08
C SER A 315 -1.80 12.26 -4.33
N LEU A 316 -2.90 11.57 -4.62
CA LEU A 316 -2.91 10.16 -5.02
C LEU A 316 -2.09 9.92 -6.29
N GLY A 317 -2.33 10.74 -7.32
CA GLY A 317 -1.63 10.70 -8.61
C GLY A 317 -0.14 10.93 -8.47
N ALA A 318 0.28 11.90 -7.65
CA ALA A 318 1.70 12.20 -7.42
C ALA A 318 2.43 11.01 -6.80
N VAL A 319 1.87 10.40 -5.76
CA VAL A 319 2.49 9.25 -5.08
C VAL A 319 2.46 8.01 -5.98
N LEU A 320 1.36 7.76 -6.69
CA LEU A 320 1.27 6.64 -7.65
C LEU A 320 2.26 6.82 -8.80
N LEU A 321 2.34 8.01 -9.39
CA LEU A 321 3.27 8.33 -10.46
C LEU A 321 4.72 8.14 -9.99
N ALA A 322 5.08 8.68 -8.82
CA ALA A 322 6.41 8.48 -8.24
C ALA A 322 6.71 6.99 -8.01
N ALA A 323 5.75 6.21 -7.54
CA ALA A 323 5.89 4.77 -7.36
C ALA A 323 6.11 4.03 -8.70
N LEU A 324 5.37 4.39 -9.75
CA LEU A 324 5.49 3.78 -11.08
C LEU A 324 6.79 4.17 -11.79
N LEU A 325 7.23 5.42 -11.66
CA LEU A 325 8.53 5.89 -12.15
C LEU A 325 9.69 5.20 -11.42
N TRP A 326 9.50 4.85 -10.15
CA TRP A 326 10.47 4.07 -9.40
C TRP A 326 10.48 2.60 -9.85
N ASP A 327 9.35 1.89 -9.79
CA ASP A 327 9.24 0.50 -10.22
C ASP A 327 7.81 0.19 -10.71
N GLY A 328 7.63 0.14 -12.03
CA GLY A 328 6.33 -0.11 -12.66
C GLY A 328 5.64 -1.42 -12.24
N ARG A 329 6.40 -2.41 -11.74
CA ARG A 329 5.83 -3.68 -11.22
C ARG A 329 4.93 -3.51 -10.01
N LEU A 330 5.10 -2.41 -9.27
CA LEU A 330 4.23 -2.10 -8.14
C LEU A 330 2.76 -2.05 -8.56
N LEU A 331 2.47 -1.73 -9.83
CA LEU A 331 1.12 -1.77 -10.39
C LEU A 331 0.44 -3.12 -10.27
N PHE A 332 1.18 -4.23 -10.36
CA PHE A 332 0.62 -5.58 -10.36
C PHE A 332 0.42 -6.15 -8.97
N LEU A 333 0.93 -5.47 -7.92
CA LEU A 333 0.73 -5.90 -6.55
C LEU A 333 -0.73 -5.65 -6.12
N PRO A 334 -1.47 -6.67 -5.65
CA PRO A 334 -2.87 -6.51 -5.24
C PRO A 334 -3.06 -5.43 -4.18
N GLY A 335 -2.11 -5.34 -3.22
CA GLY A 335 -2.16 -4.34 -2.16
C GLY A 335 -2.00 -2.89 -2.66
N VAL A 336 -1.27 -2.68 -3.76
CA VAL A 336 -1.16 -1.37 -4.42
C VAL A 336 -2.47 -1.07 -5.12
N GLN A 337 -2.98 -1.99 -5.94
CA GLN A 337 -4.24 -1.81 -6.67
C GLN A 337 -5.40 -1.49 -5.74
N LEU A 338 -5.56 -2.23 -4.64
CA LEU A 338 -6.58 -1.96 -3.64
C LEU A 338 -6.35 -0.62 -2.94
N SER A 339 -5.12 -0.31 -2.54
CA SER A 339 -4.82 0.94 -1.81
C SER A 339 -5.06 2.19 -2.65
N TYR A 340 -4.58 2.23 -3.89
CA TYR A 340 -4.75 3.41 -4.75
C TYR A 340 -6.12 3.41 -5.44
N GLY A 341 -6.59 2.25 -5.89
CA GLY A 341 -7.86 2.09 -6.60
C GLY A 341 -9.07 2.41 -5.72
N VAL A 342 -9.10 1.94 -4.47
CA VAL A 342 -10.20 2.25 -3.54
C VAL A 342 -10.22 3.74 -3.19
N VAL A 343 -9.05 4.37 -2.97
CA VAL A 343 -8.99 5.81 -2.70
C VAL A 343 -9.41 6.63 -3.93
N ALA A 344 -9.03 6.21 -5.15
CA ALA A 344 -9.52 6.83 -6.38
C ALA A 344 -11.04 6.69 -6.53
N ALA A 345 -11.59 5.49 -6.26
CA ALA A 345 -13.02 5.23 -6.30
C ALA A 345 -13.77 6.10 -5.28
N ILE A 346 -13.27 6.23 -4.05
CA ILE A 346 -13.83 7.15 -3.05
C ILE A 346 -13.77 8.59 -3.56
N ALA A 347 -12.62 9.04 -4.07
CA ALA A 347 -12.45 10.42 -4.51
C ALA A 347 -13.37 10.81 -5.69
N LEU A 348 -13.64 9.87 -6.61
CA LEU A 348 -14.47 10.10 -7.79
C LEU A 348 -15.96 9.82 -7.54
N ALA A 349 -16.28 8.79 -6.76
CA ALA A 349 -17.63 8.27 -6.61
C ALA A 349 -18.29 8.61 -5.28
N ALA A 350 -17.59 9.09 -4.23
CA ALA A 350 -18.22 9.40 -2.94
C ALA A 350 -19.31 10.50 -3.06
N GLY A 351 -19.09 11.49 -3.93
CA GLY A 351 -20.10 12.53 -4.22
C GLY A 351 -21.40 11.93 -4.76
N PRO A 352 -21.40 11.29 -5.95
CA PRO A 352 -22.60 10.66 -6.49
C PRO A 352 -23.15 9.54 -5.59
N ALA A 353 -22.31 8.76 -4.92
CA ALA A 353 -22.76 7.72 -3.98
C ALA A 353 -23.50 8.31 -2.77
N SER A 354 -23.08 9.48 -2.28
CA SER A 354 -23.80 10.16 -1.20
C SER A 354 -25.19 10.66 -1.63
N ASN A 355 -25.45 10.84 -2.93
CA ASN A 355 -26.77 11.21 -3.43
C ASN A 355 -27.79 10.08 -3.27
N CYS A 356 -27.37 8.82 -3.32
CA CYS A 356 -28.24 7.66 -3.01
C CYS A 356 -28.78 7.73 -1.58
N PHE A 357 -28.03 8.39 -0.68
CA PHE A 357 -28.38 8.58 0.72
C PHE A 357 -28.85 10.00 1.03
N ALA A 358 -29.03 10.85 0.01
CA ALA A 358 -29.42 12.26 0.20
C ALA A 358 -30.77 12.39 0.90
N TRP A 359 -31.67 11.40 0.78
CA TRP A 359 -32.95 11.34 1.49
C TRP A 359 -32.77 11.43 3.02
N MET A 360 -31.67 10.92 3.57
CA MET A 360 -31.35 11.07 4.99
C MET A 360 -30.89 12.48 5.35
N ALA A 361 -30.31 13.23 4.41
CA ALA A 361 -29.72 14.55 4.65
C ALA A 361 -30.65 15.72 4.32
N ARG A 362 -31.84 15.47 3.76
CA ARG A 362 -32.82 16.52 3.45
C ARG A 362 -33.36 17.13 4.75
N PRO A 363 -33.36 18.48 4.88
CA PRO A 363 -34.09 19.13 5.96
C PRO A 363 -35.58 18.81 5.82
N GLU A 364 -36.28 18.75 6.96
CA GLU A 364 -37.74 18.60 6.98
C GLU A 364 -38.34 19.72 6.11
N LEU A 365 -39.12 19.31 5.10
CA LEU A 365 -39.76 20.24 4.16
C LEU A 365 -40.45 21.33 4.99
N TYR A 366 -40.11 22.60 4.73
CA TYR A 366 -40.70 23.82 5.31
C TYR A 366 -40.08 24.45 6.56
N LEU A 367 -39.00 23.92 7.17
CA LEU A 367 -38.30 24.63 8.25
C LEU A 367 -37.01 25.32 7.76
N PRO A 368 -36.94 26.67 7.71
CA PRO A 368 -35.68 27.40 7.51
C PRO A 368 -34.65 26.98 8.55
N VAL A 369 -33.39 26.84 8.14
CA VAL A 369 -32.29 26.41 9.03
C VAL A 369 -32.12 27.39 10.19
N GLU A 370 -32.50 28.66 10.00
CA GLU A 370 -32.46 29.70 11.03
C GLU A 370 -33.45 29.46 12.17
N LEU A 371 -34.53 28.70 11.95
CA LEU A 371 -35.58 28.41 12.95
C LEU A 371 -35.41 27.06 13.65
N MET A 372 -34.39 26.28 13.28
CA MET A 372 -34.14 24.97 13.89
C MET A 372 -33.65 25.10 15.33
N SER A 373 -34.24 24.31 16.23
CA SER A 373 -33.72 24.14 17.60
C SER A 373 -32.30 23.55 17.58
N ARG A 374 -31.54 23.75 18.68
CA ARG A 374 -30.20 23.16 18.85
C ARG A 374 -30.21 21.64 18.67
N TRP A 375 -31.28 20.96 19.08
CA TRP A 375 -31.44 19.52 18.92
C TRP A 375 -31.70 19.11 17.48
N GLN A 376 -32.59 19.81 16.77
CA GLN A 376 -32.84 19.58 15.34
C GLN A 376 -31.58 19.82 14.50
N LEU A 377 -30.80 20.86 14.82
CA LEU A 377 -29.54 21.14 14.15
C LEU A 377 -28.48 20.04 14.39
N ARG A 378 -28.38 19.54 15.63
CA ARG A 378 -27.50 18.41 15.96
C ARG A 378 -27.93 17.14 15.23
N TRP A 379 -29.23 16.85 15.22
CA TRP A 379 -29.80 15.68 14.55
C TRP A 379 -29.59 15.73 13.04
N TRP A 380 -29.85 16.87 12.41
CA TRP A 380 -29.61 17.07 10.98
C TRP A 380 -28.12 16.94 10.62
N ARG A 381 -27.21 17.52 11.42
CA ARG A 381 -25.76 17.35 11.25
C ARG A 381 -25.35 15.89 11.37
N PHE A 382 -25.94 15.14 12.32
CA PHE A 382 -25.70 13.71 12.47
C PHE A 382 -26.17 12.92 11.24
N ARG A 383 -27.42 13.10 10.81
CA ARG A 383 -27.98 12.43 9.61
C ARG A 383 -27.17 12.73 8.35
N ARG A 384 -26.75 13.99 8.17
CA ARG A 384 -25.89 14.39 7.05
C ARG A 384 -24.52 13.71 7.09
N ARG A 385 -23.89 13.62 8.27
CA ARG A 385 -22.62 12.90 8.44
C ARG A 385 -22.81 11.40 8.16
N LEU A 386 -23.89 10.81 8.64
CA LEU A 386 -24.21 9.41 8.39
C LEU A 386 -24.38 9.12 6.89
N ALA A 387 -25.14 9.96 6.17
CA ALA A 387 -25.32 9.85 4.73
C ALA A 387 -23.98 9.96 3.96
N GLN A 388 -23.09 10.85 4.39
CA GLN A 388 -21.74 10.98 3.83
C GLN A 388 -20.89 9.74 4.09
N SER A 389 -20.89 9.22 5.32
CA SER A 389 -20.16 7.99 5.67
C SER A 389 -20.65 6.78 4.88
N LEU A 390 -21.97 6.64 4.70
CA LEU A 390 -22.56 5.58 3.87
C LEU A 390 -22.19 5.75 2.40
N GLY A 391 -22.18 6.98 1.87
CA GLY A 391 -21.74 7.27 0.51
C GLY A 391 -20.27 6.92 0.27
N VAL A 392 -19.39 7.25 1.23
CA VAL A 392 -17.96 6.85 1.18
C VAL A 392 -17.81 5.33 1.23
N SER A 393 -18.58 4.66 2.10
CA SER A 393 -18.54 3.19 2.24
C SER A 393 -19.02 2.49 0.97
N LEU A 394 -20.10 2.98 0.35
CA LEU A 394 -20.60 2.47 -0.92
C LEU A 394 -19.57 2.66 -2.05
N ALA A 395 -18.97 3.85 -2.15
CA ALA A 395 -17.92 4.12 -3.15
C ALA A 395 -16.70 3.22 -2.94
N ALA A 396 -16.30 2.97 -1.69
CA ALA A 396 -15.22 2.07 -1.36
C ALA A 396 -15.56 0.61 -1.76
N ALA A 397 -16.75 0.13 -1.40
CA ALA A 397 -17.21 -1.23 -1.68
C ALA A 397 -17.28 -1.52 -3.18
N VAL A 398 -17.88 -0.62 -3.96
CA VAL A 398 -17.94 -0.72 -5.43
C VAL A 398 -16.53 -0.68 -6.03
N GLY A 399 -15.64 0.15 -5.49
CA GLY A 399 -14.25 0.24 -5.93
C GLY A 399 -13.42 -1.00 -5.62
N SER A 400 -13.62 -1.63 -4.45
CA SER A 400 -12.85 -2.80 -4.03
C SER A 400 -13.37 -4.12 -4.61
N ALA A 401 -14.68 -4.27 -4.79
CA ALA A 401 -15.32 -5.52 -5.19
C ALA A 401 -14.73 -6.20 -6.45
N PRO A 402 -14.50 -5.51 -7.59
CA PRO A 402 -13.92 -6.17 -8.76
C PRO A 402 -12.47 -6.61 -8.53
N LEU A 403 -11.71 -5.85 -7.75
CA LEU A 403 -10.32 -6.18 -7.43
C LEU A 403 -10.24 -7.35 -6.45
N THR A 404 -11.12 -7.42 -5.46
CA THR A 404 -11.16 -8.54 -4.52
C THR A 404 -11.68 -9.82 -5.19
N ALA A 405 -12.67 -9.71 -6.07
CA ALA A 405 -13.15 -10.84 -6.86
C ALA A 405 -12.06 -11.40 -7.77
N TRP A 406 -11.32 -10.53 -8.46
CA TRP A 406 -10.23 -10.93 -9.36
C TRP A 406 -9.06 -11.60 -8.61
N HIS A 407 -8.58 -11.01 -7.51
CA HIS A 407 -7.36 -11.48 -6.83
C HIS A 407 -7.60 -12.58 -5.82
N PHE A 408 -8.76 -12.59 -5.17
CA PHE A 408 -9.02 -13.49 -4.05
C PHE A 408 -10.16 -14.47 -4.32
N GLY A 409 -10.89 -14.33 -5.45
CA GLY A 409 -12.08 -15.12 -5.72
C GLY A 409 -13.22 -14.85 -4.73
N LEU A 410 -13.17 -13.70 -4.04
CA LEU A 410 -14.12 -13.34 -2.98
C LEU A 410 -14.98 -12.16 -3.41
N PHE A 411 -16.29 -12.36 -3.32
CA PHE A 411 -17.28 -11.29 -3.44
C PHE A 411 -18.08 -11.21 -2.14
N THR A 412 -17.78 -10.19 -1.34
CA THR A 412 -18.49 -9.89 -0.09
C THR A 412 -19.33 -8.63 -0.29
N PRO A 413 -20.60 -8.75 -0.72
CA PRO A 413 -21.45 -7.60 -1.03
C PRO A 413 -21.72 -6.71 0.19
N VAL A 414 -21.65 -7.31 1.38
CA VAL A 414 -21.70 -6.61 2.66
C VAL A 414 -20.54 -7.11 3.52
N SER A 415 -19.59 -6.24 3.83
CA SER A 415 -18.60 -6.47 4.89
C SER A 415 -19.13 -5.82 6.16
N VAL A 416 -19.26 -6.60 7.25
CA VAL A 416 -19.75 -6.12 8.55
C VAL A 416 -18.63 -5.48 9.35
#